data_AF-A0A914XIA1-F1
#
_entry.id   AF-A0A914XIA1-F1
#
_cell.length_a   1.000
_cell.length_b   1.000
_cell.length_c   1.000
_cell.angle_alpha   90.00
_cell.angle_beta   90.00
_cell.angle_gamma   90.00
#
_symmetry.space_group_name_H-M   'P 1'
#
loop_
_entity.id
_entity.type
_entity.pdbx_description
1 polymer ?
#
loop_
_entity_poly.entity_id
_entity_poly.type
_entity_poly.pdbx_seq_one_letter_code
_entity_poly.pdbx_strand_id
1 'polypeptide(L)'
;MASSTLVETGEPTREVRWIRLAADILLAGLCGLPSLIMLLFVRPHQRGYFCNDATLSYPYVDGSIPTQMMAIIGFAVAIAVITYCEIMRVVFWESPNRPSPLPYRKVTYHIGQRNIHRVFVRLYKFIGYFTLGAAFSMMFVDVTKYTAGRLRPHFY
;
A
#
# COMPACT_ATOMS: atom_id res chain seq x y z
N MET A 1 -37.94 -1.58 35.76
CA MET A 1 -38.42 -2.59 34.77
C MET A 1 -37.89 -2.13 33.42
N ALA A 2 -36.88 -2.72 32.78
CA ALA A 2 -36.51 -4.13 32.68
C ALA A 2 -35.13 -4.44 33.26
N SER A 3 -35.06 -5.63 33.85
CA SER A 3 -33.90 -6.32 34.39
C SER A 3 -33.55 -7.47 33.44
N SER A 4 -32.25 -7.69 33.19
CA SER A 4 -31.61 -8.99 32.92
C SER A 4 -30.20 -8.73 32.35
N THR A 5 -29.13 -8.79 33.14
CA THR A 5 -28.27 -9.98 33.33
C THR A 5 -27.97 -10.72 32.02
N LEU A 6 -26.70 -10.70 31.57
CA LEU A 6 -25.80 -11.87 31.49
C LEU A 6 -24.68 -11.64 30.46
N VAL A 7 -23.47 -12.02 30.88
CA VAL A 7 -22.23 -12.22 30.11
C VAL A 7 -21.41 -10.96 29.80
N GLU A 8 -20.73 -10.46 30.85
CA GLU A 8 -19.47 -9.73 30.72
C GLU A 8 -18.36 -10.72 30.30
N THR A 9 -18.41 -11.21 29.05
CA THR A 9 -17.21 -11.76 28.41
C THR A 9 -16.24 -10.60 28.28
N GLY A 10 -15.13 -10.64 29.01
CA GLY A 10 -14.02 -9.68 28.90
C GLY A 10 -13.29 -9.79 27.55
N GLU A 11 -14.02 -9.75 26.43
CA GLU A 11 -13.45 -9.56 25.11
C GLU A 11 -13.11 -8.06 24.96
N PRO A 12 -11.83 -7.71 24.77
CA PRO A 12 -11.46 -6.30 24.64
C PRO A 12 -12.00 -5.76 23.33
N THR A 13 -12.95 -4.85 23.44
CA THR A 13 -13.50 -4.09 22.32
C THR A 13 -12.52 -2.99 21.93
N ARG A 14 -12.27 -2.83 20.62
CA ARG A 14 -11.42 -1.76 20.09
C ARG A 14 -12.21 -0.89 19.13
N GLU A 15 -12.37 0.37 19.48
CA GLU A 15 -12.91 1.39 18.58
C GLU A 15 -11.85 1.82 17.54
N VAL A 16 -12.29 1.97 16.30
CA VAL A 16 -11.47 2.52 15.23
C VAL A 16 -11.45 4.05 15.38
N ARG A 17 -10.34 4.60 15.86
CA ARG A 17 -10.18 6.06 15.98
C ARG A 17 -9.99 6.69 14.59
N TRP A 18 -10.95 7.50 14.18
CA TRP A 18 -10.93 8.26 12.92
C TRP A 18 -9.67 9.12 12.73
N ILE A 19 -9.08 9.62 13.82
CA ILE A 19 -7.83 10.39 13.80
C ILE A 19 -6.67 9.61 13.16
N ARG A 20 -6.56 8.29 13.43
CA ARG A 20 -5.48 7.49 12.83
C ARG A 20 -5.69 7.30 11.35
N LEU A 21 -6.94 7.04 10.96
CA LEU A 21 -7.34 6.93 9.55
C LEU A 21 -7.03 8.22 8.79
N ALA A 22 -7.39 9.36 9.38
CA ALA A 22 -7.13 10.67 8.80
C ALA A 22 -5.63 10.96 8.68
N ALA A 23 -4.83 10.58 9.70
CA ALA A 23 -3.39 10.73 9.65
C ALA A 23 -2.75 9.86 8.55
N ASP A 24 -3.18 8.61 8.40
CA ASP A 24 -2.69 7.71 7.35
C ASP A 24 -3.05 8.23 5.95
N ILE A 25 -4.28 8.73 5.76
CA ILE A 25 -4.72 9.33 4.49
C ILE A 25 -3.96 10.62 4.20
N LEU A 26 -3.76 11.47 5.21
CA LEU A 26 -3.01 12.72 5.07
C LEU A 26 -1.55 12.45 4.73
N LEU A 27 -0.93 11.44 5.35
CA LEU A 27 0.44 11.04 5.05
C LEU A 27 0.55 10.44 3.63
N ALA A 28 -0.39 9.57 3.24
CA ALA A 28 -0.43 9.02 1.88
C ALA A 28 -0.62 10.14 0.83
N GLY A 29 -1.47 11.13 1.12
CA GLY A 29 -1.66 12.31 0.28
C GLY A 29 -0.38 13.17 0.21
N LEU A 30 0.28 13.40 1.35
CA LEU A 30 1.53 14.17 1.40
C LEU A 30 2.66 13.51 0.60
N CYS A 31 2.72 12.18 0.53
CA CYS A 31 3.71 11.47 -0.30
C CYS A 31 3.27 11.33 -1.77
N GLY A 32 1.98 11.12 -2.04
CA GLY A 32 1.46 10.89 -3.38
C GLY A 32 1.30 12.17 -4.22
N LEU A 33 0.89 13.29 -3.59
CA LEU A 33 0.68 14.56 -4.28
C LEU A 33 1.97 15.12 -4.91
N PRO A 34 3.13 15.14 -4.24
CA PRO A 34 4.39 15.59 -4.85
C PRO A 34 4.80 14.76 -6.05
N SER A 35 4.65 13.43 -6.00
CA SER A 35 4.89 12.54 -7.14
C SER A 35 4.00 12.89 -8.34
N LEU A 36 2.69 13.12 -8.09
CA LEU A 36 1.75 13.51 -9.14
C LEU A 36 2.10 14.87 -9.75
N ILE A 37 2.48 15.84 -8.90
CA ILE A 37 2.89 17.18 -9.32
C ILE A 37 4.19 17.11 -10.15
N MET A 38 5.18 16.33 -9.71
CA MET A 38 6.41 16.13 -10.47
C MET A 38 6.11 15.56 -11.86
N LEU A 39 5.23 14.57 -11.94
CA LEU A 39 4.85 13.94 -13.21
C LEU A 39 4.15 14.92 -14.18
N LEU A 40 3.28 15.80 -13.68
CA LEU A 40 2.46 16.69 -14.52
C LEU A 40 3.13 18.03 -14.86
N PHE A 41 3.87 18.61 -13.92
CA PHE A 41 4.32 20.00 -14.02
C PHE A 41 5.84 20.17 -14.12
N VAL A 42 6.64 19.20 -13.68
CA VAL A 42 8.10 19.34 -13.67
C VAL A 42 8.68 18.82 -14.98
N ARG A 43 9.31 19.72 -15.74
CA ARG A 43 10.15 19.35 -16.88
C ARG A 43 11.45 18.72 -16.32
N PRO A 44 11.86 17.53 -16.81
CA PRO A 44 13.11 16.93 -16.37
C PRO A 44 14.30 17.84 -16.70
N HIS A 45 15.31 17.84 -15.83
CA HIS A 45 16.53 18.60 -16.06
C HIS A 45 17.20 18.15 -17.35
N GLN A 46 17.34 19.06 -18.31
CA GLN A 46 17.97 18.75 -19.59
C GLN A 46 19.49 18.79 -19.45
N ARG A 47 20.13 17.68 -19.81
CA ARG A 47 21.58 17.50 -19.80
C ARG A 47 22.03 17.37 -21.25
N GLY A 48 23.17 17.96 -21.60
CA GLY A 48 23.81 17.72 -22.90
C GLY A 48 24.33 16.28 -23.02
N TYR A 49 24.52 15.81 -24.25
CA TYR A 49 25.18 14.54 -24.57
C TYR A 49 26.22 14.75 -25.67
N PHE A 50 27.20 13.85 -25.75
CA PHE A 50 28.21 13.89 -26.80
C PHE A 50 27.72 13.13 -28.03
N CYS A 51 27.94 13.67 -29.23
CA CYS A 51 27.51 13.04 -30.48
C CYS A 51 28.17 11.67 -30.73
N ASN A 52 29.37 11.44 -30.19
CA ASN A 52 30.13 10.20 -30.40
C ASN A 52 29.91 9.15 -29.29
N ASP A 53 28.90 9.30 -28.43
CA ASP A 53 28.64 8.36 -27.33
C ASP A 53 27.83 7.14 -27.83
N ALA A 54 28.53 6.02 -28.03
CA ALA A 54 27.92 4.75 -28.45
C ALA A 54 26.95 4.16 -27.41
N THR A 55 26.96 4.63 -26.16
CA THR A 55 26.04 4.13 -25.12
C THR A 55 24.61 4.67 -25.26
N LEU A 56 24.40 5.66 -26.14
CA LEU A 56 23.11 6.33 -26.37
C LEU A 56 22.51 6.08 -27.77
N SER A 57 23.20 5.31 -28.62
CA SER A 57 22.88 5.15 -30.05
C SER A 57 22.01 3.93 -30.38
N TYR A 58 21.15 3.48 -29.45
CA TYR A 58 20.22 2.39 -29.73
C TYR A 58 18.95 2.93 -30.43
N PRO A 59 18.35 2.19 -31.38
CA PRO A 59 17.13 2.64 -32.03
C PRO A 59 15.96 2.74 -31.03
N TYR A 60 15.12 3.76 -31.19
CA TYR A 60 13.91 3.89 -30.38
C TYR A 60 12.92 2.77 -30.73
N VAL A 61 12.56 1.99 -29.72
CA VAL A 61 11.54 0.94 -29.82
C VAL A 61 10.41 1.30 -28.87
N ASP A 62 9.19 1.36 -29.39
CA ASP A 62 8.01 1.64 -28.58
C ASP A 62 7.80 0.56 -27.52
N GLY A 63 7.56 1.01 -26.28
CA GLY A 63 7.27 0.11 -25.17
C GLY A 63 5.95 -0.62 -25.42
N SER A 64 6.00 -1.94 -25.56
CA SER A 64 4.81 -2.77 -25.82
C SER A 64 3.79 -2.76 -24.67
N ILE A 65 4.20 -2.37 -23.46
CA ILE A 65 3.34 -2.38 -22.27
C ILE A 65 3.36 -1.00 -21.59
N PRO A 66 2.19 -0.35 -21.43
CA PRO A 66 2.12 0.96 -20.81
C PRO A 66 2.48 0.88 -19.32
N THR A 67 3.15 1.90 -18.81
CA THR A 67 3.58 1.98 -17.41
C THR A 67 2.41 1.86 -16.42
N GLN A 68 1.24 2.37 -16.78
CA GLN A 68 0.03 2.27 -15.97
C GLN A 68 -0.42 0.82 -15.77
N MET A 69 -0.33 0.00 -16.82
CA MET A 69 -0.71 -1.42 -16.74
C MET A 69 0.23 -2.19 -15.82
N MET A 70 1.54 -1.90 -15.87
CA MET A 70 2.50 -2.49 -14.93
C MET A 70 2.20 -2.14 -13.48
N ALA A 71 1.82 -0.89 -13.22
CA ALA A 71 1.40 -0.46 -11.88
C ALA A 71 0.14 -1.19 -11.42
N ILE A 72 -0.90 -1.26 -12.26
CA ILE A 72 -2.17 -1.93 -11.94
C ILE A 72 -1.93 -3.42 -11.61
N ILE A 73 -1.16 -4.12 -12.46
CA ILE A 73 -0.86 -5.54 -12.24
C ILE A 73 -0.08 -5.73 -10.94
N GLY A 74 0.92 -4.90 -10.67
CA GLY A 74 1.71 -4.98 -9.43
C GLY A 74 0.86 -4.78 -8.18
N PHE A 75 -0.02 -3.77 -8.18
CA PHE A 75 -0.94 -3.53 -7.06
C PHE A 75 -1.97 -4.67 -6.92
N ALA A 76 -2.52 -5.19 -8.02
CA ALA A 76 -3.46 -6.29 -7.99
C ALA A 76 -2.85 -7.56 -7.38
N VAL A 77 -1.63 -7.92 -7.80
CA VAL A 77 -0.89 -9.06 -7.24
C VAL A 77 -0.63 -8.85 -5.75
N ALA A 78 -0.19 -7.66 -5.34
CA ALA A 78 0.06 -7.38 -3.92
C ALA A 78 -1.20 -7.53 -3.06
N ILE A 79 -2.34 -7.01 -3.52
CA ILE A 79 -3.63 -7.15 -2.81
C ILE A 79 -4.03 -8.62 -2.72
N ALA A 80 -3.88 -9.39 -3.81
CA ALA A 80 -4.19 -10.82 -3.82
C ALA A 80 -3.31 -11.62 -2.84
N VAL A 81 -2.03 -11.29 -2.72
CA VAL A 81 -1.14 -11.92 -1.75
C VAL A 81 -1.54 -11.56 -0.32
N ILE A 82 -1.85 -10.29 -0.05
CA ILE A 82 -2.30 -9.83 1.29
C ILE A 82 -3.58 -10.56 1.70
N THR A 83 -4.57 -10.67 0.80
CA THR A 83 -5.82 -11.38 1.09
C THR A 83 -5.59 -12.85 1.33
N TYR A 84 -4.78 -13.51 0.48
CA TYR A 84 -4.41 -14.91 0.64
C TYR A 84 -3.71 -15.16 1.98
N CYS A 85 -2.72 -14.34 2.35
CA CYS A 85 -1.99 -14.48 3.61
C CYS A 85 -2.89 -14.31 4.84
N GLU A 86 -3.84 -13.37 4.81
CA GLU A 86 -4.75 -13.17 5.95
C GLU A 86 -5.76 -14.32 6.06
N ILE A 87 -6.26 -14.85 4.94
CA ILE A 87 -7.12 -16.04 4.93
C ILE A 87 -6.35 -17.25 5.49
N MET A 88 -5.13 -17.48 4.99
CA MET A 88 -4.27 -18.57 5.47
C MET A 88 -3.97 -18.44 6.95
N ARG A 89 -3.70 -17.23 7.45
CA ARG A 89 -3.47 -16.98 8.88
C ARG A 89 -4.70 -17.33 9.71
N VAL A 90 -5.89 -16.93 9.29
CA VAL A 90 -7.14 -17.23 10.01
C VAL A 90 -7.43 -18.74 10.02
N VAL A 91 -7.26 -19.42 8.89
CA VAL A 91 -7.59 -20.85 8.76
C VAL A 91 -6.55 -21.74 9.45
N PHE A 92 -5.26 -21.49 9.27
CA PHE A 92 -4.18 -22.38 9.73
C PHE A 92 -3.61 -22.02 11.11
N TRP A 93 -3.54 -20.72 11.43
CA TRP A 93 -2.90 -20.26 12.68
C TRP A 93 -3.90 -20.04 13.80
N GLU A 94 -5.14 -19.69 13.48
CA GLU A 94 -6.20 -19.43 14.45
C GLU A 94 -7.07 -20.67 14.75
N SER A 95 -6.58 -21.85 14.38
CA SER A 95 -7.25 -23.12 14.64
C SER A 95 -7.42 -23.33 16.16
N PRO A 96 -8.65 -23.65 16.64
CA PRO A 96 -8.97 -23.83 18.06
C PRO A 96 -8.09 -24.86 18.79
N ASN A 97 -7.47 -25.78 18.05
CA ASN A 97 -6.75 -26.92 18.61
C ASN A 97 -5.23 -26.73 18.71
N ARG A 98 -4.69 -25.55 18.42
CA ARG A 98 -3.24 -25.29 18.56
C ARG A 98 -2.91 -24.61 19.89
N PRO A 99 -1.99 -25.16 20.70
CA PRO A 99 -1.40 -24.47 21.83
C PRO A 99 -0.49 -23.37 21.30
N SER A 100 -1.04 -22.18 21.08
CA SER A 100 -0.24 -21.00 20.76
C SER A 100 0.31 -20.40 22.07
N PRO A 101 1.59 -20.00 22.12
CA PRO A 101 2.19 -19.39 23.31
C PRO A 101 1.65 -17.98 23.61
N LEU A 102 0.85 -17.40 22.71
CA LEU A 102 0.15 -16.14 22.91
C LEU A 102 -1.35 -16.44 23.03
N PRO A 103 -2.03 -15.99 24.10
CA PRO A 103 -3.45 -16.24 24.27
C PRO A 103 -4.22 -15.68 23.07
N TYR A 104 -4.93 -16.57 22.38
CA TYR A 104 -5.81 -16.22 21.28
C TYR A 104 -6.92 -15.28 21.80
N ARG A 105 -6.70 -13.97 21.64
CA ARG A 105 -7.64 -12.96 22.08
C ARG A 105 -8.54 -12.55 20.92
N LYS A 106 -9.77 -13.04 20.93
CA LYS A 106 -10.81 -12.59 20.02
C LYS A 106 -11.09 -11.10 20.30
N VAL A 107 -10.84 -10.27 19.29
CA VAL A 107 -11.08 -8.83 19.34
C VAL A 107 -12.15 -8.51 18.31
N THR A 108 -13.28 -8.03 18.81
CA THR A 108 -14.42 -7.54 18.03
C THR A 108 -14.22 -6.05 17.76
N TYR A 109 -14.50 -5.65 16.51
CA TYR A 109 -14.41 -4.26 16.09
C TYR A 109 -15.81 -3.73 15.83
N HIS A 110 -16.09 -2.58 16.42
CA HIS A 110 -17.35 -1.87 16.26
C HIS A 110 -17.10 -0.53 15.54
N ILE A 111 -17.96 -0.22 14.58
CA ILE A 111 -18.06 1.12 13.99
C ILE A 111 -19.45 1.64 14.35
N GLY A 112 -19.51 2.54 15.33
CA GLY A 112 -20.77 2.95 15.95
C GLY A 112 -21.55 1.75 16.49
N GLN A 113 -22.78 1.56 16.00
CA GLN A 113 -23.71 0.50 16.43
C GLN A 113 -23.59 -0.82 15.62
N ARG A 114 -22.72 -0.90 14.61
CA ARG A 114 -22.62 -2.09 13.74
C ARG A 114 -21.34 -2.90 14.02
N ASN A 115 -21.51 -4.22 14.06
CA ASN A 115 -20.42 -5.20 14.17
C ASN A 115 -19.75 -5.40 12.81
N ILE A 116 -18.42 -5.24 12.73
CA ILE A 116 -17.66 -5.52 11.51
C ILE A 116 -16.84 -6.79 11.71
N HIS A 117 -16.83 -7.65 10.68
CA HIS A 117 -16.01 -8.84 10.68
C HIS A 117 -14.51 -8.49 10.71
N ARG A 118 -13.78 -9.05 11.65
CA ARG A 118 -12.36 -8.75 11.96
C ARG A 118 -11.43 -8.83 10.75
N VAL A 119 -11.71 -9.74 9.82
CA VAL A 119 -10.90 -9.91 8.59
C VAL A 119 -10.89 -8.63 7.76
N PHE A 120 -12.04 -7.95 7.61
CA PHE A 120 -12.09 -6.70 6.84
C PHE A 120 -11.26 -5.59 7.48
N VAL A 121 -11.31 -5.45 8.80
CA VAL A 121 -10.53 -4.43 9.52
C VAL A 121 -9.03 -4.68 9.38
N ARG A 122 -8.61 -5.94 9.36
CA ARG A 122 -7.21 -6.31 9.15
C ARG A 122 -6.75 -6.11 7.73
N LEU A 123 -7.54 -6.58 6.75
CA LEU A 123 -7.25 -6.35 5.33
C LEU A 123 -7.11 -4.87 5.03
N TYR A 124 -8.04 -4.05 5.54
CA TYR A 124 -7.96 -2.60 5.39
C TYR A 124 -6.64 -2.03 5.92
N LYS A 125 -6.20 -2.46 7.12
CA LYS A 125 -4.92 -2.01 7.69
C LYS A 125 -3.71 -2.45 6.87
N PHE A 126 -3.65 -3.71 6.45
CA PHE A 126 -2.51 -4.22 5.69
C PHE A 126 -2.43 -3.58 4.30
N ILE A 127 -3.57 -3.40 3.63
CA ILE A 127 -3.63 -2.67 2.38
C ILE A 127 -3.18 -1.22 2.60
N GLY A 128 -3.65 -0.56 3.66
CA GLY A 128 -3.22 0.81 4.01
C GLY A 128 -1.71 0.93 4.19
N TYR A 129 -1.08 0.04 4.96
CA TYR A 129 0.38 0.03 5.15
C TYR A 129 1.12 -0.21 3.82
N PHE A 130 0.63 -1.13 2.99
CA PHE A 130 1.21 -1.40 1.69
C PHE A 130 1.14 -0.18 0.76
N THR A 131 -0.03 0.47 0.66
CA THR A 131 -0.21 1.67 -0.17
C THR A 131 0.67 2.82 0.29
N LEU A 132 0.81 3.01 1.62
CA LEU A 132 1.68 4.03 2.17
C LEU A 132 3.16 3.79 1.80
N GLY A 133 3.64 2.54 1.96
CA GLY A 133 5.00 2.17 1.57
C GLY A 133 5.24 2.31 0.07
N ALA A 134 4.25 1.96 -0.75
CA ALA A 134 4.32 2.12 -2.20
C ALA A 134 4.38 3.60 -2.61
N ALA A 135 3.57 4.46 -1.98
CA ALA A 135 3.59 5.91 -2.23
C ALA A 135 4.95 6.52 -1.87
N PHE A 136 5.52 6.15 -0.71
CA PHE A 136 6.86 6.61 -0.32
C PHE A 136 7.94 6.14 -1.31
N SER A 137 7.85 4.89 -1.76
CA SER A 137 8.79 4.33 -2.74
C SER A 137 8.68 5.03 -4.10
N MET A 138 7.46 5.34 -4.56
CA MET A 138 7.24 6.13 -5.78
C MET A 138 7.85 7.52 -5.68
N MET A 139 7.61 8.22 -4.57
CA MET A 139 8.19 9.54 -4.32
C MET A 139 9.72 9.50 -4.39
N PHE A 140 10.35 8.51 -3.78
CA PHE A 140 11.80 8.34 -3.82
C PHE A 140 12.33 8.08 -5.24
N VAL A 141 11.64 7.22 -6.01
CA VAL A 141 12.00 6.92 -7.40
C VAL A 141 11.86 8.15 -8.28
N ASP A 142 10.79 8.93 -8.12
CA ASP A 142 10.58 10.15 -8.90
C ASP A 142 11.67 11.17 -8.59
N VAL A 143 11.91 11.49 -7.32
CA VAL A 143 13.01 12.39 -6.92
C VAL A 143 14.35 11.94 -7.51
N THR A 144 14.65 10.64 -7.46
CA THR A 144 15.89 10.09 -8.02
C THR A 144 15.96 10.25 -9.54
N LYS A 145 14.85 10.03 -10.28
CA LYS A 145 14.80 10.23 -11.73
C LYS A 145 15.04 11.69 -12.11
N TYR A 146 14.43 12.63 -11.39
CA TYR A 146 14.56 14.07 -11.69
C TYR A 146 15.93 14.64 -11.31
N THR A 147 16.56 14.11 -10.25
CA THR A 147 17.87 14.59 -9.77
C THR A 147 19.05 13.88 -10.44
N ALA A 148 19.14 12.55 -10.33
CA ALA A 148 20.30 11.77 -10.76
C ALA A 148 20.11 11.06 -12.12
N GLY A 149 18.85 10.79 -12.51
CA GLY A 149 18.49 9.94 -13.65
C GLY A 149 19.33 10.11 -14.92
N ARG A 150 19.81 9.00 -15.47
CA ARG A 150 20.57 8.97 -16.73
C ARG A 150 19.64 9.11 -17.94
N LEU A 151 20.18 9.67 -19.01
CA LEU A 151 19.59 9.67 -20.34
C LEU A 151 19.27 8.22 -20.80
N ARG A 152 18.10 8.05 -21.44
CA ARG A 152 17.69 6.77 -22.03
C ARG A 152 18.40 6.57 -23.38
N PRO A 153 18.86 5.38 -23.72
CA PRO A 153 19.66 5.18 -24.92
C PRO A 153 18.78 5.13 -26.18
N HIS A 154 18.36 6.28 -26.73
CA HIS A 154 17.65 6.37 -28.01
C HIS A 154 17.73 7.74 -28.68
N PHE A 155 18.93 8.30 -28.78
CA PHE A 155 19.15 9.67 -29.29
C PHE A 155 19.57 9.76 -30.78
N TYR A 156 19.62 8.65 -31.51
CA TYR A 156 20.01 8.55 -32.92
C TYR A 156 18.96 7.86 -33.78
#